data_AF-A0A1J4YV61-F1
#
_entry.id   AF-A0A1J4YV61-F1
#
_cell.length_a   1.000
_cell.length_b   1.000
_cell.length_c   1.000
_cell.angle_alpha   90.00
_cell.angle_beta   90.00
_cell.angle_gamma   90.00
#
_symmetry.space_group_name_H-M   'P 1'
#
loop_
_entity.id
_entity.type
_entity.pdbx_description
1 polymer ?
#
loop_
_entity_poly.entity_id
_entity_poly.type
_entity_poly.pdbx_seq_one_letter_code
_entity_poly.pdbx_strand_id
1 'polypeptide(L)'
;MSKYHTLVNHGAAPFQHDEKEKGSYFATIQNEQGREKTVWGVDIPRSLEAAGVEIGDKIELSSGQRKAVQIQVKQPDGTFIEKTVDRVEWITKKQPEITAEVEQKPDTEVTVVEPAIENPEEAKTVETFSVETGPEQDKRAELSDEYETEIAPARDARNTAIEAHEKAFADKWQSLQNEIAKVRGDVSEKLAADNVPQKQRDQVLALETAKLVEQHEVAKHDAALTLDKDIPQPKKWVDFLTEKSVSGDPVVLSLLEEAKESHGAMLTGVSDGKPRGVFLADLSFKADKDVVKYLRGKDEIIMDRGHRLDVKRLDDRDISAALQIASQKFDMDKGLILSGDQAFRTRSAELAGRMGFAVQNMSPEMQKAWDRGQRSATVLKQHERPNLSNGISGEIKKPENVILKVDERIDIQKILESGTGLKAGPSINSLLMNPESYMGAMDAWRNTDSKTLEALTHADINKPDGGLDVREIASSAPELVSGDSFSPLAKELVLVRDAKTLEAKEIANNPEAYKTSQDRVAEDKAQQLQADKQLEKQLLVRNIDEQDQSKDKAKEHSKADPYAFLHEKDKEKQAEATHALSEPEHEQDQGMGF
;
A
#
# COMPACT_ATOMS: atom_id res chain seq x y z
N MET A 1 -1.55 19.12 -7.55
CA MET A 1 -2.94 19.53 -7.23
C MET A 1 -2.92 20.21 -5.86
N SER A 2 -3.59 21.35 -5.71
CA SER A 2 -3.61 22.11 -4.45
C SER A 2 -4.25 21.28 -3.34
N LYS A 3 -3.60 21.19 -2.18
CA LYS A 3 -4.00 20.34 -1.05
C LYS A 3 -5.26 20.85 -0.32
N TYR A 4 -5.63 22.12 -0.55
CA TYR A 4 -6.71 22.83 0.13
C TYR A 4 -7.85 23.20 -0.83
N HIS A 5 -9.09 23.13 -0.33
CA HIS A 5 -10.33 23.39 -1.05
C HIS A 5 -11.18 24.39 -0.27
N THR A 6 -11.88 25.30 -0.94
CA THR A 6 -12.72 26.31 -0.27
C THR A 6 -13.98 25.66 0.29
N LEU A 7 -14.29 25.83 1.59
CA LEU A 7 -15.57 25.41 2.15
C LEU A 7 -16.67 26.35 1.67
N VAL A 8 -17.65 25.85 0.91
CA VAL A 8 -18.70 26.68 0.31
C VAL A 8 -20.07 26.51 0.99
N ASN A 9 -20.32 25.38 1.65
CA ASN A 9 -21.56 25.14 2.38
C ASN A 9 -21.39 23.99 3.38
N HIS A 10 -22.13 23.98 4.47
CA HIS A 10 -22.24 22.81 5.36
C HIS A 10 -23.50 22.90 6.23
N GLY A 11 -24.02 21.76 6.68
CA GLY A 11 -25.21 21.75 7.53
C GLY A 11 -25.75 20.37 7.87
N ALA A 12 -26.70 20.34 8.80
CA ALA A 12 -27.43 19.13 9.14
C ALA A 12 -28.56 18.89 8.11
N ALA A 13 -28.56 17.72 7.49
CA ALA A 13 -29.60 17.30 6.54
C ALA A 13 -29.74 15.77 6.52
N PRO A 14 -30.90 15.22 6.12
CA PRO A 14 -31.01 13.80 5.80
C PRO A 14 -29.93 13.40 4.80
N PHE A 15 -29.35 12.20 4.94
CA PHE A 15 -28.25 11.76 4.08
C PHE A 15 -28.62 11.89 2.60
N GLN A 16 -27.74 12.50 1.80
CA GLN A 16 -27.97 12.83 0.38
C GLN A 16 -29.19 13.72 0.10
N HIS A 17 -29.73 14.39 1.12
CA HIS A 17 -30.98 15.15 1.08
C HIS A 17 -32.23 14.31 0.74
N ASP A 18 -32.18 13.00 0.97
CA ASP A 18 -33.37 12.15 0.88
C ASP A 18 -34.14 12.18 2.21
N GLU A 19 -35.38 12.71 2.20
CA GLU A 19 -36.24 12.81 3.38
C GLU A 19 -36.55 11.45 4.05
N LYS A 20 -36.33 10.33 3.36
CA LYS A 20 -36.50 8.98 3.90
C LYS A 20 -35.27 8.44 4.62
N GLU A 21 -34.12 9.11 4.47
CA GLU A 21 -32.86 8.71 5.06
C GLU A 21 -32.61 9.36 6.43
N LYS A 22 -31.69 8.76 7.19
CA LYS A 22 -31.39 9.23 8.55
C LYS A 22 -30.68 10.58 8.53
N GLY A 23 -30.93 11.40 9.57
CA GLY A 23 -30.26 12.68 9.77
C GLY A 23 -28.74 12.53 9.80
N SER A 24 -28.06 13.27 8.94
CA SER A 24 -26.60 13.32 8.80
C SER A 24 -26.13 14.78 8.74
N TYR A 25 -24.85 14.98 8.48
CA TYR A 25 -24.26 16.30 8.32
C TYR A 25 -23.40 16.31 7.05
N PHE A 26 -23.48 17.38 6.26
CA PHE A 26 -22.73 17.52 5.01
C PHE A 26 -21.80 18.73 5.05
N ALA A 27 -20.73 18.67 4.26
CA ALA A 27 -19.88 19.80 3.90
C ALA A 27 -19.58 19.75 2.40
N THR A 28 -19.79 20.88 1.72
CA THR A 28 -19.48 21.08 0.31
C THR A 28 -18.20 21.88 0.20
N ILE A 29 -17.21 21.32 -0.49
CA ILE A 29 -15.90 21.93 -0.75
C ILE A 29 -15.72 22.19 -2.24
N GLN A 30 -15.09 23.30 -2.60
CA GLN A 30 -14.84 23.71 -3.99
C GLN A 30 -13.34 23.75 -4.27
N ASN A 31 -12.91 23.17 -5.39
CA ASN A 31 -11.51 23.21 -5.81
C ASN A 31 -11.17 24.50 -6.59
N GLU A 32 -9.89 24.75 -6.86
CA GLU A 32 -9.40 25.93 -7.60
C GLU A 32 -9.93 26.02 -9.05
N GLN A 33 -10.54 24.95 -9.58
CA GLN A 33 -11.19 24.90 -10.90
C GLN A 33 -12.71 25.17 -10.83
N GLY A 34 -13.22 25.55 -9.66
CA GLY A 34 -14.64 25.85 -9.43
C GLY A 34 -15.55 24.62 -9.29
N ARG A 35 -15.01 23.40 -9.29
CA ARG A 35 -15.79 22.16 -9.09
C ARG A 35 -16.10 21.94 -7.62
N GLU A 36 -17.37 21.76 -7.32
CA GLU A 36 -17.87 21.45 -5.97
C GLU A 36 -17.97 19.95 -5.73
N LYS A 37 -17.69 19.54 -4.49
CA LYS A 37 -17.86 18.16 -4.01
C LYS A 37 -18.48 18.19 -2.62
N THR A 38 -19.62 17.53 -2.45
CA THR A 38 -20.28 17.37 -1.16
C THR A 38 -19.87 16.07 -0.48
N VAL A 39 -19.46 16.20 0.77
CA VAL A 39 -18.99 15.12 1.64
C VAL A 39 -19.94 15.00 2.83
N TRP A 40 -20.24 13.77 3.24
CA TRP A 40 -21.24 13.47 4.26
C TRP A 40 -20.62 12.70 5.44
N GLY A 41 -20.97 13.07 6.66
CA GLY A 41 -20.45 12.43 7.85
C GLY A 41 -20.92 13.10 9.15
N VAL A 42 -21.31 12.27 10.11
CA VAL A 42 -21.86 12.72 11.40
C VAL A 42 -20.81 13.39 12.30
N ASP A 43 -19.51 13.19 12.04
CA ASP A 43 -18.40 13.82 12.78
C ASP A 43 -17.79 15.05 12.08
N ILE A 44 -18.26 15.38 10.86
CA ILE A 44 -17.89 16.61 10.14
C ILE A 44 -18.11 17.89 10.98
N PRO A 45 -19.26 18.11 11.66
CA PRO A 45 -19.49 19.37 12.37
C PRO A 45 -18.47 19.59 13.49
N ARG A 46 -18.14 18.54 14.26
CA ARG A 46 -17.11 18.58 15.29
C ARG A 46 -15.74 18.90 14.68
N SER A 47 -15.42 18.30 13.55
CA SER A 47 -14.15 18.53 12.88
C SER A 47 -14.00 19.97 12.34
N LEU A 48 -15.07 20.57 11.83
CA LEU A 48 -15.07 21.96 11.35
C LEU A 48 -14.95 22.94 12.53
N GLU A 49 -15.69 22.68 13.62
CA GLU A 49 -15.66 23.50 14.85
C GLU A 49 -14.29 23.46 15.53
N ALA A 50 -13.69 22.27 15.64
CA ALA A 50 -12.35 22.10 16.22
C ALA A 50 -11.24 22.81 15.41
N ALA A 51 -11.46 23.03 14.11
CA ALA A 51 -10.54 23.75 13.23
C ALA A 51 -10.84 25.27 13.13
N GLY A 52 -11.92 25.76 13.75
CA GLY A 52 -12.32 27.17 13.72
C GLY A 52 -12.59 27.69 12.30
N VAL A 53 -13.21 26.87 11.46
CA VAL A 53 -13.41 27.13 10.02
C VAL A 53 -14.78 27.76 9.78
N GLU A 54 -14.83 28.78 8.92
CA GLU A 54 -16.05 29.41 8.41
C GLU A 54 -16.23 29.15 6.90
N ILE A 55 -17.45 29.38 6.39
CA ILE A 55 -17.72 29.30 4.95
C ILE A 55 -16.88 30.37 4.23
N GLY A 56 -16.06 29.95 3.26
CA GLY A 56 -15.09 30.78 2.54
C GLY A 56 -13.63 30.42 2.81
N ASP A 57 -13.34 29.66 3.86
CA ASP A 57 -11.98 29.26 4.21
C ASP A 57 -11.44 28.14 3.30
N LYS A 58 -10.13 28.18 3.01
CA LYS A 58 -9.43 27.06 2.36
C LYS A 58 -9.10 25.97 3.38
N ILE A 59 -9.73 24.81 3.22
CA ILE A 59 -9.61 23.66 4.12
C ILE A 59 -9.17 22.38 3.40
N GLU A 60 -8.45 21.54 4.12
CA GLU A 60 -8.25 20.14 3.79
C GLU A 60 -9.17 19.31 4.70
N LEU A 61 -10.19 18.68 4.12
CA LEU A 61 -11.12 17.79 4.81
C LEU A 61 -10.77 16.34 4.48
N SER A 62 -10.31 15.58 5.46
CA SER A 62 -9.93 14.17 5.29
C SER A 62 -10.71 13.25 6.22
N SER A 63 -11.11 12.09 5.71
CA SER A 63 -11.67 11.01 6.53
C SER A 63 -10.55 10.34 7.31
N GLY A 64 -10.60 10.40 8.64
CA GLY A 64 -9.69 9.72 9.55
C GLY A 64 -10.05 8.25 9.77
N GLN A 65 -9.59 7.68 10.88
CA GLN A 65 -9.79 6.26 11.20
C GLN A 65 -11.23 5.93 11.62
N ARG A 66 -11.66 4.69 11.36
CA ARG A 66 -12.95 4.15 11.84
C ARG A 66 -12.81 3.75 13.29
N LYS A 67 -13.65 4.32 14.16
CA LYS A 67 -13.74 3.93 15.56
C LYS A 67 -15.02 3.13 15.78
N ALA A 68 -14.87 1.91 16.29
CA ALA A 68 -16.00 1.08 16.68
C ALA A 68 -16.66 1.69 17.94
N VAL A 69 -17.89 2.19 17.81
CA VAL A 69 -18.64 2.76 18.94
C VAL A 69 -19.88 1.90 19.19
N GLN A 70 -20.09 1.51 20.44
CA GLN A 70 -21.27 0.75 20.84
C GLN A 70 -22.46 1.72 20.98
N ILE A 71 -23.54 1.45 20.25
CA ILE A 71 -24.81 2.18 20.39
C ILE A 71 -25.92 1.21 20.82
N GLN A 72 -26.82 1.68 21.69
CA GLN A 72 -27.99 0.91 22.10
C GLN A 72 -29.14 1.16 21.11
N VAL A 73 -29.54 0.11 20.40
CA VAL A 73 -30.66 0.15 19.45
C VAL A 73 -31.88 -0.51 20.11
N LYS A 74 -32.96 0.26 20.27
CA LYS A 74 -34.22 -0.24 20.84
C LYS A 74 -34.97 -1.09 19.81
N GLN A 75 -35.28 -2.32 20.16
CA GLN A 75 -36.06 -3.24 19.35
C GLN A 75 -37.58 -2.99 19.47
N PRO A 76 -38.38 -3.49 18.51
CA PRO A 76 -39.84 -3.34 18.51
C PRO A 76 -40.54 -3.96 19.73
N ASP A 77 -39.91 -4.92 20.40
CA ASP A 77 -40.39 -5.56 21.62
C ASP A 77 -40.09 -4.74 22.91
N GLY A 78 -39.44 -3.58 22.76
CA GLY A 78 -39.12 -2.66 23.85
C GLY A 78 -37.76 -2.90 24.51
N THR A 79 -37.01 -3.93 24.12
CA THR A 79 -35.67 -4.22 24.64
C THR A 79 -34.57 -3.46 23.89
N PHE A 80 -33.39 -3.27 24.49
CA PHE A 80 -32.26 -2.60 23.86
C PHE A 80 -31.17 -3.62 23.54
N ILE A 81 -30.65 -3.60 22.32
CA ILE A 81 -29.46 -4.36 21.93
C ILE A 81 -28.28 -3.42 21.72
N GLU A 82 -27.13 -3.79 22.27
CA GLU A 82 -25.87 -3.12 21.97
C GLU A 82 -25.38 -3.58 20.61
N LYS A 83 -25.23 -2.63 19.69
CA LYS A 83 -24.68 -2.86 18.37
C LYS A 83 -23.44 -2.00 18.20
N THR A 84 -22.34 -2.66 17.86
CA THR A 84 -21.10 -1.99 17.49
C THR A 84 -21.24 -1.47 16.07
N VAL A 85 -21.04 -0.18 15.87
CA VAL A 85 -21.13 0.46 14.55
C VAL A 85 -19.86 1.27 14.31
N ASP A 86 -19.29 1.11 13.12
CA ASP A 86 -18.07 1.82 12.72
C ASP A 86 -18.41 3.29 12.42
N ARG A 87 -17.84 4.21 13.21
CA ARG A 87 -18.00 5.64 13.02
C ARG A 87 -16.71 6.23 12.43
N VAL A 88 -16.83 6.92 11.30
CA VAL A 88 -15.69 7.59 10.63
C VAL A 88 -15.44 8.92 11.31
N GLU A 89 -14.25 9.11 11.91
CA GLU A 89 -13.81 10.40 12.43
C GLU A 89 -13.35 11.30 11.27
N TRP A 90 -13.68 12.59 11.33
CA TRP A 90 -13.25 13.56 10.31
C TRP A 90 -12.17 14.48 10.87
N ILE A 91 -11.20 14.86 10.03
CA ILE A 91 -10.14 15.81 10.36
C ILE A 91 -10.17 16.96 9.35
N THR A 92 -10.14 18.19 9.86
CA THR A 92 -10.13 19.42 9.05
C THR A 92 -8.88 20.20 9.38
N LYS A 93 -8.14 20.64 8.36
CA LYS A 93 -6.99 21.55 8.49
C LYS A 93 -7.26 22.82 7.69
N LYS A 94 -7.26 23.98 8.35
CA LYS A 94 -7.34 25.30 7.71
C LYS A 94 -5.96 25.67 7.14
N GLN A 95 -5.92 26.26 5.94
CA GLN A 95 -4.68 26.79 5.36
C GLN A 95 -4.23 28.02 6.16
N PRO A 96 -2.94 28.13 6.58
CA PRO A 96 -2.44 29.36 7.20
C PRO A 96 -2.44 30.50 6.18
N GLU A 97 -3.02 31.64 6.54
CA GLU A 97 -3.02 32.85 5.71
C GLU A 97 -1.61 33.46 5.70
N ILE A 98 -1.00 33.54 4.52
CA ILE A 98 0.21 34.34 4.30
C ILE A 98 -0.27 35.74 3.92
N THR A 99 -0.36 36.64 4.90
CA THR A 99 -0.63 38.05 4.64
C THR A 99 0.67 38.70 4.17
N ALA A 100 0.81 38.89 2.85
CA ALA A 100 1.83 39.73 2.28
C ALA A 100 1.37 41.19 2.36
N GLU A 101 1.83 41.92 3.38
CA GLU A 101 1.82 43.38 3.38
C GLU A 101 3.28 43.88 3.36
N VAL A 102 3.67 44.45 2.23
CA VAL A 102 4.86 45.30 2.09
C VAL A 102 4.37 46.74 2.21
N GLU A 103 4.74 47.44 3.28
CA GLU A 103 5.51 48.70 3.22
C GLU A 103 5.65 49.44 4.57
N GLN A 104 6.87 49.97 4.75
CA GLN A 104 7.31 51.10 5.60
C GLN A 104 7.75 50.85 7.06
N LYS A 105 9.09 50.94 7.26
CA LYS A 105 9.75 51.42 8.49
C LYS A 105 9.26 52.84 8.82
N PRO A 106 9.06 53.24 10.10
CA PRO A 106 10.21 53.70 10.90
C PRO A 106 10.17 53.44 12.42
N ASP A 107 11.35 53.64 13.01
CA ASP A 107 11.71 54.05 14.39
C ASP A 107 11.51 53.14 15.62
N THR A 108 12.68 52.75 16.19
CA THR A 108 13.10 52.89 17.62
C THR A 108 12.24 52.15 18.67
N GLU A 109 12.73 51.21 19.49
CA GLU A 109 13.85 51.30 20.43
C GLU A 109 14.17 49.90 21.03
N VAL A 110 15.44 49.47 20.96
CA VAL A 110 16.30 48.83 22.00
C VAL A 110 15.60 47.84 22.99
N THR A 111 15.98 46.57 23.15
CA THR A 111 17.30 46.08 23.60
C THR A 111 17.37 44.54 23.47
N VAL A 112 18.39 44.01 22.78
CA VAL A 112 18.87 42.63 22.95
C VAL A 112 20.33 42.75 23.35
N VAL A 113 20.69 42.16 24.50
CA VAL A 113 22.09 41.96 24.89
C VAL A 113 22.47 40.57 24.40
N GLU A 114 23.29 40.51 23.34
CA GLU A 114 24.12 39.34 23.02
C GLU A 114 25.31 39.28 23.99
N PRO A 115 25.85 38.10 24.29
CA PRO A 115 27.28 37.95 24.44
C PRO A 115 27.88 37.49 23.10
N ALA A 116 28.82 38.30 22.65
CA ALA A 116 29.66 38.11 21.48
C ALA A 116 30.49 36.81 21.53
N ILE A 117 30.65 36.18 20.36
CA ILE A 117 31.86 35.44 20.03
C ILE A 117 32.53 36.22 18.90
N GLU A 118 33.57 36.97 19.26
CA GLU A 118 34.53 37.60 18.34
C GLU A 118 35.50 36.54 17.82
N ASN A 119 35.33 36.09 16.57
CA ASN A 119 36.45 35.93 15.64
C ASN A 119 35.93 35.82 14.18
N PRO A 120 36.30 36.72 13.24
CA PRO A 120 35.67 36.84 11.93
C PRO A 120 36.38 36.06 10.80
N GLU A 121 36.94 34.87 11.07
CA GLU A 121 37.73 34.11 10.05
C GLU A 121 37.18 32.75 9.61
N GLU A 122 36.02 32.28 10.12
CA GLU A 122 35.47 30.95 9.75
C GLU A 122 34.09 30.97 9.06
N ALA A 123 33.65 32.10 8.51
CA ALA A 123 32.37 32.20 7.81
C ALA A 123 32.50 32.23 6.27
N LYS A 124 33.33 31.35 5.70
CA LYS A 124 33.41 31.12 4.25
C LYS A 124 33.48 29.64 3.89
N THR A 125 32.47 28.87 4.30
CA THR A 125 32.15 27.58 3.68
C THR A 125 30.72 27.19 4.04
N VAL A 126 29.74 27.80 3.34
CA VAL A 126 28.55 27.03 2.98
C VAL A 126 28.97 26.26 1.74
N GLU A 127 29.63 25.12 1.94
CA GLU A 127 29.84 24.16 0.86
C GLU A 127 28.45 23.64 0.48
N THR A 128 27.92 24.18 -0.61
CA THR A 128 27.09 23.39 -1.51
C THR A 128 27.90 22.12 -1.81
N PHE A 129 27.51 20.99 -1.24
CA PHE A 129 28.06 19.68 -1.58
C PHE A 129 27.77 19.40 -3.05
N SER A 130 28.63 19.91 -3.93
CA SER A 130 28.70 19.52 -5.33
C SER A 130 29.58 18.27 -5.35
N VAL A 131 28.98 17.14 -5.67
CA VAL A 131 29.73 15.91 -5.94
C VAL A 131 30.60 16.20 -7.15
N GLU A 132 31.92 16.09 -7.03
CA GLU A 132 32.81 16.07 -8.20
C GLU A 132 32.43 14.87 -9.06
N THR A 133 31.63 15.13 -10.10
CA THR A 133 31.39 14.24 -11.23
C THR A 133 32.63 14.25 -12.11
N GLY A 134 33.05 13.09 -12.61
CA GLY A 134 34.16 13.03 -13.57
C GLY A 134 33.83 13.84 -14.83
N PRO A 135 34.83 14.35 -15.58
CA PRO A 135 34.60 15.13 -16.81
C PRO A 135 33.76 14.39 -17.86
N GLU A 136 33.71 13.06 -17.77
CA GLU A 136 32.87 12.21 -18.61
C GLU A 136 31.40 12.21 -18.18
N GLN A 137 31.11 12.21 -16.87
CA GLN A 137 29.75 12.30 -16.32
C GLN A 137 29.14 13.68 -16.57
N ASP A 138 29.94 14.74 -16.48
CA ASP A 138 29.53 16.10 -16.84
C ASP A 138 29.06 16.16 -18.29
N LYS A 139 29.82 15.51 -19.19
CA LYS A 139 29.49 15.47 -20.61
C LYS A 139 28.25 14.62 -20.91
N ARG A 140 28.04 13.54 -20.17
CA ARG A 140 26.81 12.74 -20.25
C ARG A 140 25.59 13.53 -19.79
N ALA A 141 25.71 14.26 -18.69
CA ALA A 141 24.67 15.15 -18.18
C ALA A 141 24.37 16.28 -19.18
N GLU A 142 25.41 16.92 -19.72
CA GLU A 142 25.28 17.97 -20.74
C GLU A 142 24.54 17.46 -21.99
N LEU A 143 24.90 16.29 -22.51
CA LEU A 143 24.23 15.70 -23.68
C LEU A 143 22.76 15.35 -23.39
N SER A 144 22.46 14.91 -22.17
CA SER A 144 21.10 14.63 -21.73
C SER A 144 20.29 15.91 -21.57
N ASP A 145 20.87 16.96 -21.00
CA ASP A 145 20.23 18.27 -20.84
C ASP A 145 20.01 18.96 -22.18
N GLU A 146 20.96 18.84 -23.12
CA GLU A 146 20.81 19.31 -24.50
C GLU A 146 19.65 18.60 -25.19
N TYR A 147 19.58 17.28 -25.08
CA TYR A 147 18.48 16.49 -25.62
C TYR A 147 17.14 16.83 -24.95
N GLU A 148 17.10 16.96 -23.63
CA GLU A 148 15.89 17.35 -22.91
C GLU A 148 15.44 18.76 -23.34
N THR A 149 16.35 19.70 -23.55
CA THR A 149 16.02 21.05 -24.01
C THR A 149 15.41 21.05 -25.41
N GLU A 150 15.94 20.21 -26.32
CA GLU A 150 15.43 20.10 -27.69
C GLU A 150 14.07 19.37 -27.74
N ILE A 151 13.91 18.32 -26.92
CA ILE A 151 12.82 17.34 -27.07
C ILE A 151 11.68 17.53 -26.07
N ALA A 152 11.92 18.14 -24.89
CA ALA A 152 10.90 18.30 -23.86
C ALA A 152 9.62 18.97 -24.37
N PRO A 153 9.64 20.06 -25.17
CA PRO A 153 8.40 20.68 -25.64
C PRO A 153 7.55 19.73 -26.51
N ALA A 154 8.19 18.99 -27.41
CA ALA A 154 7.51 18.02 -28.28
C ALA A 154 7.03 16.80 -27.50
N ARG A 155 7.83 16.31 -26.55
CA ARG A 155 7.49 15.20 -25.65
C ARG A 155 6.29 15.55 -24.79
N ASP A 156 6.32 16.71 -24.14
CA ASP A 156 5.28 17.14 -23.20
C ASP A 156 3.96 17.39 -23.95
N ALA A 157 4.01 18.00 -25.14
CA ALA A 157 2.84 18.14 -26.01
C ALA A 157 2.26 16.77 -26.42
N ARG A 158 3.13 15.82 -26.82
CA ARG A 158 2.71 14.45 -27.15
C ARG A 158 2.08 13.74 -25.97
N ASN A 159 2.75 13.72 -24.81
CA ASN A 159 2.29 13.03 -23.62
C ASN A 159 0.98 13.64 -23.09
N THR A 160 0.85 14.97 -23.12
CA THR A 160 -0.41 15.66 -22.79
C THR A 160 -1.55 15.27 -23.73
N ALA A 161 -1.29 15.14 -25.04
CA ALA A 161 -2.29 14.70 -26.00
C ALA A 161 -2.73 13.23 -25.77
N ILE A 162 -1.77 12.35 -25.43
CA ILE A 162 -2.04 10.96 -25.06
C ILE A 162 -2.88 10.89 -23.78
N GLU A 163 -2.53 11.67 -22.75
CA GLU A 163 -3.29 11.73 -21.50
C GLU A 163 -4.72 12.24 -21.71
N ALA A 164 -4.89 13.28 -22.55
CA ALA A 164 -6.21 13.79 -22.91
C ALA A 164 -7.03 12.74 -23.67
N HIS A 165 -6.41 11.98 -24.56
CA HIS A 165 -7.05 10.87 -25.28
C HIS A 165 -7.50 9.76 -24.32
N GLU A 166 -6.62 9.31 -23.43
CA GLU A 166 -6.92 8.28 -22.43
C GLU A 166 -8.06 8.73 -21.51
N LYS A 167 -8.03 9.98 -21.05
CA LYS A 167 -9.11 10.57 -20.24
C LYS A 167 -10.44 10.60 -21.00
N ALA A 168 -10.44 11.06 -22.26
CA ALA A 168 -11.66 11.11 -23.07
C ALA A 168 -12.27 9.71 -23.28
N PHE A 169 -11.44 8.67 -23.44
CA PHE A 169 -11.93 7.30 -23.55
C PHE A 169 -12.33 6.69 -22.20
N ALA A 170 -11.75 7.11 -21.08
CA ALA A 170 -12.24 6.77 -19.75
C ALA A 170 -13.66 7.33 -19.50
N ASP A 171 -13.93 8.58 -19.92
CA ASP A 171 -15.27 9.18 -19.82
C ASP A 171 -16.28 8.46 -20.73
N LYS A 172 -15.87 8.09 -21.95
CA LYS A 172 -16.68 7.26 -22.86
C LYS A 172 -16.93 5.87 -22.28
N TRP A 173 -15.96 5.29 -21.58
CA TRP A 173 -16.11 4.00 -20.91
C TRP A 173 -17.16 4.06 -19.81
N GLN A 174 -17.17 5.11 -18.99
CA GLN A 174 -18.23 5.32 -17.98
C GLN A 174 -19.61 5.42 -18.62
N SER A 175 -19.71 6.16 -19.74
CA SER A 175 -20.97 6.27 -20.49
C SER A 175 -21.42 4.91 -21.05
N LEU A 176 -20.47 4.12 -21.56
CA LEU A 176 -20.71 2.78 -22.07
C LEU A 176 -21.23 1.83 -20.97
N GLN A 177 -20.77 1.95 -19.72
CA GLN A 177 -21.29 1.11 -18.63
C GLN A 177 -22.79 1.29 -18.41
N ASN A 178 -23.29 2.53 -18.54
CA ASN A 178 -24.73 2.81 -18.45
C ASN A 178 -25.49 2.21 -19.63
N GLU A 179 -24.91 2.28 -20.84
CA GLU A 179 -25.47 1.66 -22.04
C GLU A 179 -25.50 0.13 -21.93
N ILE A 180 -24.42 -0.48 -21.47
CA ILE A 180 -24.34 -1.92 -21.18
C ILE A 180 -25.43 -2.32 -20.18
N ALA A 181 -25.60 -1.57 -19.08
CA ALA A 181 -26.64 -1.86 -18.10
C ALA A 181 -28.05 -1.82 -18.72
N LYS A 182 -28.31 -0.83 -19.58
CA LYS A 182 -29.58 -0.72 -20.31
C LYS A 182 -29.79 -1.88 -21.28
N VAL A 183 -28.80 -2.19 -22.12
CA VAL A 183 -28.87 -3.31 -23.07
C VAL A 183 -29.06 -4.63 -22.34
N ARG A 184 -28.42 -4.82 -21.18
CA ARG A 184 -28.61 -6.01 -20.35
C ARG A 184 -30.05 -6.13 -19.85
N GLY A 185 -30.68 -5.03 -19.43
CA GLY A 185 -32.10 -5.00 -19.07
C GLY A 185 -32.99 -5.38 -20.25
N ASP A 186 -32.87 -4.65 -21.36
CA ASP A 186 -33.70 -4.82 -22.56
C ASP A 186 -33.59 -6.25 -23.15
N VAL A 187 -32.37 -6.79 -23.25
CA VAL A 187 -32.14 -8.15 -23.77
C VAL A 187 -32.64 -9.21 -22.79
N SER A 188 -32.45 -9.02 -21.48
CA SER A 188 -32.95 -9.95 -20.46
C SER A 188 -34.48 -10.05 -20.49
N GLU A 189 -35.17 -8.92 -20.63
CA GLU A 189 -36.64 -8.87 -20.74
C GLU A 189 -37.15 -9.56 -22.00
N LYS A 190 -36.53 -9.28 -23.17
CA LYS A 190 -36.89 -9.93 -24.44
C LYS A 190 -36.72 -11.45 -24.37
N LEU A 191 -35.57 -11.91 -23.87
CA LEU A 191 -35.31 -13.36 -23.75
C LEU A 191 -36.21 -14.02 -22.71
N ALA A 192 -36.60 -13.30 -21.65
CA ALA A 192 -37.57 -13.79 -20.68
C ALA A 192 -38.96 -13.98 -21.31
N ALA A 193 -39.40 -13.03 -22.16
CA ALA A 193 -40.65 -13.13 -22.90
C ALA A 193 -40.67 -14.33 -23.86
N ASP A 194 -39.52 -14.69 -24.43
CA ASP A 194 -39.33 -15.87 -25.29
C ASP A 194 -39.17 -17.19 -24.49
N ASN A 195 -39.37 -17.17 -23.17
CA ASN A 195 -39.22 -18.31 -22.25
C ASN A 195 -37.81 -18.94 -22.24
N VAL A 196 -36.77 -18.14 -22.49
CA VAL A 196 -35.37 -18.60 -22.44
C VAL A 196 -34.93 -18.77 -20.98
N PRO A 197 -34.39 -19.94 -20.58
CA PRO A 197 -33.84 -20.18 -19.24
C PRO A 197 -32.82 -19.13 -18.79
N GLN A 198 -32.82 -18.75 -17.51
CA GLN A 198 -31.94 -17.72 -16.95
C GLN A 198 -30.46 -17.94 -17.29
N LYS A 199 -29.99 -19.19 -17.16
CA LYS A 199 -28.61 -19.57 -17.46
C LYS A 199 -28.21 -19.22 -18.90
N GLN A 200 -29.12 -19.39 -19.86
CA GLN A 200 -28.87 -19.06 -21.26
C GLN A 200 -28.93 -17.55 -21.50
N ARG A 201 -29.80 -16.84 -20.78
CA ARG A 201 -29.85 -15.37 -20.82
C ARG A 201 -28.49 -14.78 -20.44
N ASP A 202 -27.89 -15.25 -19.34
CA ASP A 202 -26.57 -14.76 -18.90
C ASP A 202 -25.47 -15.01 -19.96
N GLN A 203 -25.54 -16.14 -20.69
CA GLN A 203 -24.61 -16.44 -21.78
C GLN A 203 -24.78 -15.47 -22.97
N VAL A 204 -26.03 -15.24 -23.39
CA VAL A 204 -26.32 -14.29 -24.49
C VAL A 204 -25.96 -12.85 -24.09
N LEU A 205 -26.23 -12.46 -22.85
CA LEU A 205 -25.86 -11.15 -22.32
C LEU A 205 -24.35 -10.92 -22.36
N ALA A 206 -23.55 -11.95 -22.10
CA ALA A 206 -22.09 -11.84 -22.21
C ALA A 206 -21.64 -11.57 -23.66
N LEU A 207 -22.25 -12.22 -24.66
CA LEU A 207 -21.98 -11.93 -26.08
C LEU A 207 -22.32 -10.47 -26.44
N GLU A 208 -23.52 -10.01 -26.09
CA GLU A 208 -23.97 -8.66 -26.43
C GLU A 208 -23.13 -7.58 -25.71
N THR A 209 -22.75 -7.82 -24.46
CA THR A 209 -21.82 -6.95 -23.73
C THR A 209 -20.44 -6.94 -24.39
N ALA A 210 -19.93 -8.11 -24.78
CA ALA A 210 -18.64 -8.23 -25.45
C ALA A 210 -18.61 -7.47 -26.80
N LYS A 211 -19.71 -7.46 -27.56
CA LYS A 211 -19.84 -6.68 -28.81
C LYS A 211 -19.70 -5.17 -28.55
N LEU A 212 -20.36 -4.65 -27.52
CA LEU A 212 -20.28 -3.23 -27.16
C LEU A 212 -18.87 -2.84 -26.71
N VAL A 213 -18.23 -3.69 -25.90
CA VAL A 213 -16.84 -3.50 -25.47
C VAL A 213 -15.88 -3.54 -26.67
N GLU A 214 -16.05 -4.49 -27.59
CA GLU A 214 -15.24 -4.57 -28.82
C GLU A 214 -15.35 -3.29 -29.66
N GLN A 215 -16.56 -2.78 -29.87
CA GLN A 215 -16.77 -1.54 -30.62
C GLN A 215 -16.07 -0.35 -29.98
N HIS A 216 -16.13 -0.25 -28.64
CA HIS A 216 -15.43 0.80 -27.90
C HIS A 216 -13.91 0.68 -28.03
N GLU A 217 -13.35 -0.53 -27.88
CA GLU A 217 -11.91 -0.77 -28.02
C GLU A 217 -11.40 -0.49 -29.43
N VAL A 218 -12.17 -0.85 -30.46
CA VAL A 218 -11.85 -0.54 -31.87
C VAL A 218 -11.88 0.96 -32.10
N ALA A 219 -12.92 1.66 -31.63
CA ALA A 219 -13.01 3.11 -31.73
C ALA A 219 -11.86 3.82 -31.00
N LYS A 220 -11.43 3.30 -29.84
CA LYS A 220 -10.25 3.79 -29.11
C LYS A 220 -8.99 3.63 -29.93
N HIS A 221 -8.79 2.44 -30.49
CA HIS A 221 -7.61 2.13 -31.31
C HIS A 221 -7.53 2.99 -32.58
N ASP A 222 -8.64 3.13 -33.31
CA ASP A 222 -8.67 3.93 -34.54
C ASP A 222 -8.46 5.44 -34.26
N ALA A 223 -9.00 5.93 -33.14
CA ALA A 223 -8.73 7.28 -32.67
C ALA A 223 -7.27 7.47 -32.25
N ALA A 224 -6.63 6.45 -31.64
CA ALA A 224 -5.21 6.49 -31.30
C ALA A 224 -4.32 6.50 -32.55
N LEU A 225 -4.67 5.73 -33.59
CA LEU A 225 -3.99 5.74 -34.89
C LEU A 225 -4.08 7.10 -35.60
N THR A 226 -5.23 7.77 -35.46
CA THR A 226 -5.42 9.12 -36.01
C THR A 226 -4.59 10.12 -35.24
N LEU A 227 -4.69 10.09 -33.91
CA LEU A 227 -3.94 10.98 -33.03
C LEU A 227 -2.43 10.87 -33.22
N ASP A 228 -1.88 9.65 -33.37
CA ASP A 228 -0.45 9.45 -33.57
C ASP A 228 0.09 10.13 -34.83
N LYS A 229 -0.74 10.33 -35.86
CA LYS A 229 -0.37 11.06 -37.09
C LYS A 229 -0.36 12.58 -36.88
N ASP A 230 -1.19 13.07 -35.98
CA ASP A 230 -1.42 14.51 -35.78
C ASP A 230 -0.51 15.11 -34.70
N ILE A 231 -0.04 14.30 -33.74
CA ILE A 231 0.82 14.75 -32.65
C ILE A 231 2.30 14.78 -33.04
N PRO A 232 3.11 15.63 -32.39
CA PRO A 232 4.56 15.64 -32.59
C PRO A 232 5.18 14.25 -32.39
N GLN A 233 6.17 13.94 -33.23
CA GLN A 233 7.00 12.75 -33.13
C GLN A 233 8.38 13.21 -32.63
N PRO A 234 8.62 13.19 -31.31
CA PRO A 234 9.88 13.64 -30.75
C PRO A 234 11.00 12.71 -31.22
N LYS A 235 12.18 13.29 -31.43
CA LYS A 235 13.37 12.56 -31.86
C LYS A 235 13.76 11.54 -30.79
N LYS A 236 14.16 10.33 -31.19
CA LYS A 236 14.61 9.31 -30.24
C LYS A 236 16.02 9.63 -29.75
N TRP A 237 16.32 9.18 -28.54
CA TRP A 237 17.66 9.32 -27.94
C TRP A 237 18.77 8.71 -28.79
N VAL A 238 18.53 7.52 -29.36
CA VAL A 238 19.47 6.86 -30.27
C VAL A 238 19.69 7.68 -31.54
N ASP A 239 18.64 8.29 -32.10
CA ASP A 239 18.75 9.10 -33.31
C ASP A 239 19.56 10.39 -33.04
N PHE A 240 19.30 11.04 -31.91
CA PHE A 240 20.08 12.19 -31.43
C PHE A 240 21.57 11.85 -31.25
N LEU A 241 21.86 10.75 -30.54
CA LEU A 241 23.23 10.30 -30.32
C LEU A 241 23.93 9.87 -31.61
N THR A 242 23.19 9.27 -32.54
CA THR A 242 23.73 8.88 -33.86
C THR A 242 24.23 10.10 -34.62
N GLU A 243 23.48 11.20 -34.61
CA GLU A 243 23.92 12.46 -35.23
C GLU A 243 25.14 13.07 -34.54
N LYS A 244 25.16 13.05 -33.20
CA LYS A 244 26.28 13.58 -32.40
C LYS A 244 27.56 12.73 -32.54
N SER A 245 27.42 11.44 -32.83
CA SER A 245 28.54 10.49 -32.96
C SER A 245 29.49 10.78 -34.13
N VAL A 246 29.05 11.60 -35.10
CA VAL A 246 29.88 12.05 -36.24
C VAL A 246 31.15 12.78 -35.78
N SER A 247 31.11 13.40 -34.59
CA SER A 247 32.27 14.02 -33.95
C SER A 247 33.40 13.04 -33.57
N GLY A 248 33.10 11.73 -33.51
CA GLY A 248 34.03 10.69 -33.06
C GLY A 248 34.27 10.69 -31.56
N ASP A 249 33.44 11.39 -30.79
CA ASP A 249 33.59 11.51 -29.35
C ASP A 249 33.39 10.15 -28.65
N PRO A 250 34.37 9.69 -27.85
CA PRO A 250 34.23 8.44 -27.09
C PRO A 250 32.96 8.41 -26.25
N VAL A 251 32.63 9.50 -25.53
CA VAL A 251 31.45 9.67 -24.64
C VAL A 251 30.15 9.39 -25.38
N VAL A 252 30.02 9.96 -26.57
CA VAL A 252 28.84 9.79 -27.41
C VAL A 252 28.73 8.36 -27.95
N LEU A 253 29.85 7.73 -28.32
CA LEU A 253 29.85 6.37 -28.87
C LEU A 253 29.43 5.31 -27.83
N SER A 254 29.86 5.42 -26.57
CA SER A 254 29.37 4.50 -25.54
C SER A 254 27.94 4.78 -25.12
N LEU A 255 27.53 6.05 -25.04
CA LEU A 255 26.13 6.40 -24.80
C LEU A 255 25.24 5.83 -25.89
N LEU A 256 25.70 5.84 -27.14
CA LEU A 256 24.98 5.27 -28.27
C LEU A 256 24.86 3.75 -28.15
N GLU A 257 25.91 3.06 -27.71
CA GLU A 257 25.87 1.61 -27.49
C GLU A 257 24.92 1.24 -26.34
N GLU A 258 25.01 1.96 -25.22
CA GLU A 258 24.10 1.84 -24.08
C GLU A 258 22.64 2.09 -24.50
N ALA A 259 22.42 3.14 -25.30
CA ALA A 259 21.09 3.48 -25.80
C ALA A 259 20.51 2.39 -26.71
N LYS A 260 21.32 1.70 -27.53
CA LYS A 260 20.87 0.56 -28.35
C LYS A 260 20.46 -0.66 -27.52
N GLU A 261 21.11 -0.87 -26.38
CA GLU A 261 20.80 -1.97 -25.46
C GLU A 261 19.55 -1.67 -24.58
N SER A 262 19.28 -0.39 -24.35
CA SER A 262 18.11 0.06 -23.60
C SER A 262 16.79 -0.17 -24.36
N HIS A 263 15.85 -0.88 -23.75
CA HIS A 263 14.55 -1.20 -24.37
C HIS A 263 13.64 0.04 -24.57
N GLY A 264 13.96 1.17 -23.92
CA GLY A 264 13.25 2.45 -24.05
C GLY A 264 13.59 3.24 -25.32
N ALA A 265 14.64 2.85 -26.05
CA ALA A 265 15.10 3.54 -27.25
C ALA A 265 14.24 3.34 -28.50
N MET A 266 13.25 2.43 -28.48
CA MET A 266 12.68 1.92 -29.73
C MET A 266 11.29 2.43 -30.11
N LEU A 267 10.50 3.02 -29.21
CA LEU A 267 9.06 3.15 -29.47
C LEU A 267 8.56 4.60 -29.45
N THR A 268 8.49 5.18 -30.64
CA THR A 268 7.61 6.32 -30.94
C THR A 268 6.48 5.82 -31.82
N GLY A 269 5.24 6.00 -31.37
CA GLY A 269 4.04 5.74 -32.15
C GLY A 269 3.45 4.33 -32.06
N VAL A 270 2.38 4.13 -32.83
CA VAL A 270 1.55 2.93 -32.85
C VAL A 270 2.20 1.89 -33.77
N SER A 271 2.87 0.90 -33.18
CA SER A 271 3.94 0.04 -33.75
C SER A 271 3.70 -0.64 -35.12
N ASP A 272 2.47 -0.68 -35.64
CA ASP A 272 2.16 -1.34 -36.92
C ASP A 272 1.13 -0.60 -37.78
N GLY A 273 0.54 0.52 -37.31
CA GLY A 273 -0.46 1.29 -38.05
C GLY A 273 -1.75 0.54 -38.46
N LYS A 274 -1.90 -0.73 -38.08
CA LYS A 274 -3.02 -1.59 -38.48
C LYS A 274 -4.24 -1.38 -37.58
N PRO A 275 -5.46 -1.33 -38.14
CA PRO A 275 -6.68 -1.29 -37.34
C PRO A 275 -6.83 -2.56 -36.49
N ARG A 276 -7.52 -2.43 -35.35
CA ARG A 276 -7.86 -3.56 -34.48
C ARG A 276 -8.89 -4.45 -35.20
N GLY A 277 -8.73 -5.77 -35.06
CA GLY A 277 -9.68 -6.72 -35.67
C GLY A 277 -11.07 -6.63 -35.02
N VAL A 278 -12.11 -6.83 -35.83
CA VAL A 278 -13.50 -6.97 -35.38
C VAL A 278 -13.89 -8.45 -35.48
N PHE A 279 -14.20 -9.06 -34.34
CA PHE A 279 -14.40 -10.51 -34.19
C PHE A 279 -15.86 -10.86 -33.90
N LEU A 280 -16.61 -9.98 -33.22
CA LEU A 280 -17.96 -10.28 -32.70
C LEU A 280 -19.12 -9.74 -33.53
N ALA A 281 -18.88 -8.76 -34.41
CA ALA A 281 -19.96 -8.05 -35.13
C ALA A 281 -20.89 -8.96 -35.96
N ASP A 282 -20.38 -10.06 -36.53
CA ASP A 282 -21.16 -11.00 -37.38
C ASP A 282 -21.62 -12.27 -36.65
N LEU A 283 -21.46 -12.32 -35.32
CA LEU A 283 -21.88 -13.45 -34.50
C LEU A 283 -23.36 -13.34 -34.12
N SER A 284 -24.10 -14.38 -34.49
CA SER A 284 -25.46 -14.66 -34.01
C SER A 284 -25.43 -15.81 -33.00
N PHE A 285 -26.51 -15.98 -32.24
CA PHE A 285 -26.62 -17.07 -31.27
C PHE A 285 -27.85 -17.94 -31.52
N LYS A 286 -27.75 -19.20 -31.11
CA LYS A 286 -28.88 -20.14 -31.02
C LYS A 286 -28.82 -20.83 -29.67
N ALA A 287 -29.88 -20.65 -28.88
CA ALA A 287 -30.04 -21.35 -27.61
C ALA A 287 -30.53 -22.80 -27.87
N ASP A 288 -29.87 -23.78 -27.27
CA ASP A 288 -30.21 -25.20 -27.37
C ASP A 288 -29.99 -25.90 -26.02
N LYS A 289 -31.09 -26.24 -25.33
CA LYS A 289 -31.13 -26.94 -24.04
C LYS A 289 -30.30 -26.29 -22.92
N ASP A 290 -29.03 -26.65 -22.77
CA ASP A 290 -28.13 -26.16 -21.71
C ASP A 290 -26.92 -25.38 -22.28
N VAL A 291 -26.94 -25.13 -23.58
CA VAL A 291 -25.81 -24.62 -24.35
C VAL A 291 -26.29 -23.48 -25.25
N VAL A 292 -25.48 -22.45 -25.38
CA VAL A 292 -25.67 -21.40 -26.39
C VAL A 292 -24.61 -21.60 -27.47
N LYS A 293 -25.04 -21.73 -28.72
CA LYS A 293 -24.14 -21.87 -29.86
C LYS A 293 -24.00 -20.52 -30.53
N TYR A 294 -22.77 -20.06 -30.76
CA TYR A 294 -22.48 -18.86 -31.52
C TYR A 294 -22.15 -19.23 -32.96
N LEU A 295 -22.84 -18.58 -33.89
CA LEU A 295 -22.77 -18.87 -35.32
C LEU A 295 -22.26 -17.67 -36.09
N ARG A 296 -21.41 -17.93 -37.06
CA ARG A 296 -21.03 -16.97 -38.10
C ARG A 296 -21.64 -17.43 -39.41
N GLY A 297 -22.65 -16.71 -39.90
CA GLY A 297 -23.49 -17.18 -41.01
C GLY A 297 -24.26 -18.44 -40.62
N LYS A 298 -23.94 -19.58 -41.24
CA LYS A 298 -24.56 -20.89 -40.94
C LYS A 298 -23.66 -21.81 -40.10
N ASP A 299 -22.40 -21.43 -39.91
CA ASP A 299 -21.41 -22.28 -39.25
C ASP A 299 -21.40 -22.01 -37.75
N GLU A 300 -21.55 -23.08 -36.96
CA GLU A 300 -21.39 -23.03 -35.51
C GLU A 300 -19.90 -22.97 -35.17
N ILE A 301 -19.40 -21.82 -34.68
CA ILE A 301 -17.96 -21.62 -34.44
C ILE A 301 -17.57 -21.77 -32.96
N ILE A 302 -18.45 -21.40 -32.03
CA ILE A 302 -18.20 -21.45 -30.59
C ILE A 302 -19.42 -22.07 -29.91
N MET A 303 -19.17 -22.93 -28.93
CA MET A 303 -20.20 -23.56 -28.12
C MET A 303 -20.01 -23.19 -26.66
N ASP A 304 -20.98 -22.48 -26.11
CA ASP A 304 -20.96 -21.94 -24.76
C ASP A 304 -21.74 -22.85 -23.80
N ARG A 305 -21.02 -23.47 -22.86
CA ARG A 305 -21.58 -24.36 -21.83
C ARG A 305 -21.77 -23.68 -20.47
N GLY A 306 -21.55 -22.37 -20.41
CA GLY A 306 -21.63 -21.55 -19.20
C GLY A 306 -20.26 -21.42 -18.54
N HIS A 307 -19.72 -22.53 -18.04
CA HIS A 307 -18.44 -22.58 -17.32
C HIS A 307 -17.21 -22.68 -18.24
N ARG A 308 -17.41 -22.88 -19.55
CA ARG A 308 -16.35 -22.92 -20.57
C ARG A 308 -16.90 -22.58 -21.95
N LEU A 309 -16.01 -22.14 -22.83
CA LEU A 309 -16.28 -21.86 -24.24
C LEU A 309 -15.45 -22.84 -25.09
N ASP A 310 -16.13 -23.61 -25.94
CA ASP A 310 -15.47 -24.54 -26.86
C ASP A 310 -15.39 -23.89 -28.25
N VAL A 311 -14.18 -23.65 -28.74
CA VAL A 311 -13.94 -23.14 -30.11
C VAL A 311 -13.77 -24.33 -31.05
N LYS A 312 -14.51 -24.36 -32.16
CA LYS A 312 -14.50 -25.53 -33.07
C LYS A 312 -13.32 -25.58 -34.03
N ARG A 313 -12.69 -24.44 -34.32
CA ARG A 313 -11.63 -24.31 -35.33
C ARG A 313 -10.40 -23.60 -34.75
N LEU A 314 -9.23 -23.96 -35.25
CA LEU A 314 -7.99 -23.23 -35.01
C LEU A 314 -7.93 -22.03 -35.96
N ASP A 315 -8.76 -21.03 -35.70
CA ASP A 315 -8.86 -19.79 -36.46
C ASP A 315 -8.73 -18.59 -35.51
N ASP A 316 -7.86 -17.64 -35.85
CA ASP A 316 -7.57 -16.50 -34.98
C ASP A 316 -8.82 -15.67 -34.67
N ARG A 317 -9.70 -15.50 -35.65
CA ARG A 317 -10.92 -14.70 -35.50
C ARG A 317 -11.90 -15.39 -34.56
N ASP A 318 -12.02 -16.71 -34.65
CA ASP A 318 -12.89 -17.50 -33.77
C ASP A 318 -12.33 -17.58 -32.34
N ILE A 319 -11.00 -17.73 -32.19
CA ILE A 319 -10.33 -17.73 -30.88
C ILE A 319 -10.44 -16.36 -30.21
N SER A 320 -10.16 -15.28 -30.94
CA SER A 320 -10.30 -13.91 -30.43
C SER A 320 -11.73 -13.59 -30.00
N ALA A 321 -12.74 -13.99 -30.79
CA ALA A 321 -14.14 -13.88 -30.39
C ALA A 321 -14.42 -14.63 -29.08
N ALA A 322 -13.94 -15.87 -28.95
CA ALA A 322 -14.13 -16.65 -27.73
C ALA A 322 -13.44 -16.03 -26.51
N LEU A 323 -12.22 -15.50 -26.66
CA LEU A 323 -11.49 -14.80 -25.60
C LEU A 323 -12.21 -13.51 -25.16
N GLN A 324 -12.81 -12.78 -26.09
CA GLN A 324 -13.54 -11.56 -25.78
C GLN A 324 -14.89 -11.84 -25.10
N ILE A 325 -15.57 -12.93 -25.47
CA ILE A 325 -16.74 -13.40 -24.71
C ILE A 325 -16.30 -13.90 -23.33
N ALA A 326 -15.16 -14.61 -23.23
CA ALA A 326 -14.62 -15.12 -21.99
C ALA A 326 -14.34 -13.99 -20.97
N SER A 327 -13.86 -12.83 -21.43
CA SER A 327 -13.55 -11.69 -20.55
C SER A 327 -14.76 -11.08 -19.86
N GLN A 328 -15.97 -11.27 -20.42
CA GLN A 328 -17.22 -10.82 -19.79
C GLN A 328 -17.80 -11.85 -18.82
N LYS A 329 -17.31 -13.09 -18.87
CA LYS A 329 -17.90 -14.25 -18.17
C LYS A 329 -17.06 -14.74 -17.01
N PHE A 330 -15.75 -14.67 -17.15
CA PHE A 330 -14.81 -15.27 -16.22
C PHE A 330 -14.04 -14.20 -15.46
N ASP A 331 -13.51 -14.61 -14.32
CA ASP A 331 -12.67 -13.78 -13.46
C ASP A 331 -11.29 -13.59 -14.12
N MET A 332 -11.08 -12.40 -14.66
CA MET A 332 -9.85 -12.06 -15.36
C MET A 332 -8.65 -11.86 -14.43
N ASP A 333 -8.88 -11.59 -13.14
CA ASP A 333 -7.81 -11.45 -12.14
C ASP A 333 -7.16 -12.80 -11.85
N LYS A 334 -7.99 -13.86 -11.81
CA LYS A 334 -7.47 -15.23 -11.74
C LYS A 334 -6.82 -15.65 -13.05
N GLY A 335 -7.22 -15.08 -14.18
CA GLY A 335 -6.74 -15.44 -15.52
C GLY A 335 -7.47 -16.64 -16.13
N LEU A 336 -7.31 -16.83 -17.44
CA LEU A 336 -8.00 -17.85 -18.21
C LEU A 336 -7.26 -19.20 -18.19
N ILE A 337 -8.00 -20.29 -18.12
CA ILE A 337 -7.46 -21.65 -18.29
C ILE A 337 -7.67 -22.07 -19.74
N LEU A 338 -6.58 -22.24 -20.49
CA LEU A 338 -6.63 -22.64 -21.90
C LEU A 338 -6.53 -24.16 -22.02
N SER A 339 -7.60 -24.81 -22.48
CA SER A 339 -7.67 -26.26 -22.66
C SER A 339 -7.73 -26.62 -24.14
N GLY A 340 -7.03 -27.68 -24.57
CA GLY A 340 -6.98 -28.10 -25.96
C GLY A 340 -5.63 -28.73 -26.32
N ASP A 341 -5.41 -28.94 -27.61
CA ASP A 341 -4.09 -29.33 -28.13
C ASP A 341 -3.05 -28.21 -27.98
N GLN A 342 -1.78 -28.55 -28.19
CA GLN A 342 -0.66 -27.63 -28.02
C GLN A 342 -0.74 -26.44 -29.00
N ALA A 343 -1.16 -26.67 -30.25
CA ALA A 343 -1.27 -25.61 -31.24
C ALA A 343 -2.33 -24.57 -30.85
N PHE A 344 -3.50 -25.04 -30.41
CA PHE A 344 -4.59 -24.22 -29.92
C PHE A 344 -4.20 -23.42 -28.68
N ARG A 345 -3.56 -24.06 -27.69
CA ARG A 345 -3.14 -23.40 -26.46
C ARG A 345 -2.10 -22.33 -26.71
N THR A 346 -1.08 -22.61 -27.53
CA THR A 346 -0.04 -21.66 -27.89
C THR A 346 -0.61 -20.48 -28.69
N ARG A 347 -1.49 -20.73 -29.67
CA ARG A 347 -2.10 -19.66 -30.45
C ARG A 347 -3.05 -18.79 -29.61
N SER A 348 -3.85 -19.43 -28.76
CA SER A 348 -4.75 -18.72 -27.84
C SER A 348 -3.99 -17.89 -26.82
N ALA A 349 -2.85 -18.37 -26.32
CA ALA A 349 -1.99 -17.61 -25.42
C ALA A 349 -1.41 -16.37 -26.10
N GLU A 350 -0.97 -16.47 -27.36
CA GLU A 350 -0.51 -15.31 -28.15
C GLU A 350 -1.60 -14.26 -28.35
N LEU A 351 -2.81 -14.69 -28.73
CA LEU A 351 -3.96 -13.79 -28.89
C LEU A 351 -4.41 -13.17 -27.56
N ALA A 352 -4.39 -13.94 -26.47
CA ALA A 352 -4.67 -13.44 -25.13
C ALA A 352 -3.64 -12.39 -24.69
N GLY A 353 -2.35 -12.60 -24.97
CA GLY A 353 -1.29 -11.62 -24.70
C GLY A 353 -1.49 -10.34 -25.48
N ARG A 354 -1.89 -10.42 -26.76
CA ARG A 354 -2.24 -9.25 -27.57
C ARG A 354 -3.41 -8.45 -27.00
N MET A 355 -4.36 -9.14 -26.36
CA MET A 355 -5.54 -8.54 -25.72
C MET A 355 -5.29 -8.12 -24.26
N GLY A 356 -4.13 -8.45 -23.68
CA GLY A 356 -3.83 -8.18 -22.27
C GLY A 356 -4.51 -9.12 -21.27
N PHE A 357 -5.01 -10.27 -21.71
CA PHE A 357 -5.69 -11.23 -20.84
C PHE A 357 -4.69 -12.18 -20.15
N ALA A 358 -4.79 -12.30 -18.83
CA ALA A 358 -3.98 -13.22 -18.05
C ALA A 358 -4.34 -14.69 -18.33
N VAL A 359 -3.36 -15.59 -18.26
CA VAL A 359 -3.53 -17.04 -18.49
C VAL A 359 -2.90 -17.81 -17.32
N GLN A 360 -3.63 -18.75 -16.73
CA GLN A 360 -3.19 -19.49 -15.54
C GLN A 360 -2.22 -20.63 -15.85
N ASN A 361 -2.59 -21.49 -16.81
CA ASN A 361 -1.91 -22.76 -17.05
C ASN A 361 -0.79 -22.64 -18.10
N MET A 362 0.12 -21.69 -17.87
CA MET A 362 1.16 -21.31 -18.80
C MET A 362 2.28 -22.36 -18.88
N SER A 363 2.55 -22.88 -20.08
CA SER A 363 3.78 -23.63 -20.37
C SER A 363 4.88 -22.67 -20.87
N PRO A 364 6.17 -23.08 -20.90
CA PRO A 364 7.24 -22.22 -21.43
C PRO A 364 7.00 -21.75 -22.86
N GLU A 365 6.36 -22.57 -23.70
CA GLU A 365 6.00 -22.20 -25.07
C GLU A 365 4.84 -21.20 -25.11
N MET A 366 3.82 -21.40 -24.27
CA MET A 366 2.70 -20.47 -24.16
C MET A 366 3.16 -19.13 -23.61
N GLN A 367 4.07 -19.09 -22.63
CA GLN A 367 4.62 -17.84 -22.09
C GLN A 367 5.32 -17.05 -23.19
N LYS A 368 6.22 -17.70 -23.95
CA LYS A 368 6.88 -17.07 -25.10
C LYS A 368 5.86 -16.55 -26.12
N ALA A 369 4.79 -17.31 -26.38
CA ALA A 369 3.74 -16.90 -27.31
C ALA A 369 2.94 -15.70 -26.79
N TRP A 370 2.56 -15.71 -25.51
CA TRP A 370 1.88 -14.62 -24.85
C TRP A 370 2.73 -13.35 -24.81
N ASP A 371 4.03 -13.46 -24.51
CA ASP A 371 4.99 -12.34 -24.54
C ASP A 371 5.10 -11.76 -25.96
N ARG A 372 5.14 -12.60 -27.00
CA ARG A 372 5.07 -12.13 -28.40
C ARG A 372 3.77 -11.37 -28.67
N GLY A 373 2.65 -11.90 -28.18
CA GLY A 373 1.34 -11.27 -28.25
C GLY A 373 1.35 -9.87 -27.65
N GLN A 374 1.86 -9.73 -26.42
CA GLN A 374 2.01 -8.43 -25.74
C GLN A 374 2.89 -7.46 -26.51
N ARG A 375 4.02 -7.92 -27.05
CA ARG A 375 4.92 -7.06 -27.85
C ARG A 375 4.27 -6.59 -29.15
N SER A 376 3.40 -7.41 -29.74
CA SER A 376 2.61 -7.06 -30.93
C SER A 376 1.39 -6.18 -30.62
N ALA A 377 1.05 -6.01 -29.33
CA ALA A 377 -0.07 -5.17 -28.93
C ALA A 377 0.22 -3.72 -29.32
N THR A 378 -0.62 -3.21 -30.21
CA THR A 378 -0.44 -1.91 -30.83
C THR A 378 -1.07 -0.86 -29.91
N VAL A 379 -0.27 -0.30 -29.00
CA VAL A 379 -0.72 0.70 -28.00
C VAL A 379 0.03 2.01 -28.23
N LEU A 380 -0.68 3.12 -28.07
CA LEU A 380 -0.08 4.45 -28.12
C LEU A 380 0.83 4.64 -26.90
N LYS A 381 2.15 4.69 -27.12
CA LYS A 381 3.14 4.82 -26.06
C LYS A 381 3.51 6.28 -25.82
N GLN A 382 3.60 6.64 -24.54
CA GLN A 382 4.20 7.90 -24.10
C GLN A 382 5.69 7.89 -24.43
N HIS A 383 6.22 9.09 -24.65
CA HIS A 383 7.64 9.25 -24.86
C HIS A 383 8.32 9.50 -23.50
N GLU A 384 9.27 8.64 -23.16
CA GLU A 384 10.00 8.65 -21.88
C GLU A 384 11.30 9.45 -21.98
N ARG A 385 11.84 9.85 -20.83
CA ARG A 385 13.20 10.39 -20.72
C ARG A 385 14.21 9.25 -20.89
N PRO A 386 15.38 9.50 -21.51
CA PRO A 386 16.44 8.51 -21.56
C PRO A 386 16.91 8.20 -20.13
N ASN A 387 17.13 6.93 -19.84
CA ASN A 387 17.77 6.51 -18.60
C ASN A 387 19.29 6.44 -18.86
N LEU A 388 20.07 7.24 -18.14
CA LEU A 388 21.53 7.21 -18.19
C LEU A 388 22.00 6.23 -17.12
N SER A 389 22.21 4.98 -17.51
CA SER A 389 22.55 3.92 -16.58
C SER A 389 24.04 3.85 -16.24
N ASN A 390 25.03 4.12 -17.12
CA ASN A 390 26.47 3.90 -16.78
C ASN A 390 27.52 4.63 -17.65
N GLY A 391 28.64 5.08 -17.04
CA GLY A 391 29.84 5.72 -17.66
C GLY A 391 30.64 4.92 -18.71
N ILE A 392 31.61 5.55 -19.40
CA ILE A 392 32.59 4.96 -20.34
C ILE A 392 33.78 4.50 -19.54
N SER A 393 34.02 3.20 -19.60
CA SER A 393 34.73 2.46 -18.56
C SER A 393 33.94 2.30 -17.26
N GLY A 394 32.64 2.63 -17.25
CA GLY A 394 31.75 2.31 -16.14
C GLY A 394 32.07 3.06 -14.86
N GLU A 395 32.33 4.39 -14.91
CA GLU A 395 32.18 5.18 -13.69
C GLU A 395 30.72 5.04 -13.23
N ILE A 396 30.54 4.17 -12.24
CA ILE A 396 29.30 3.99 -11.50
C ILE A 396 28.96 5.37 -10.98
N LYS A 397 27.76 5.87 -11.29
CA LYS A 397 27.20 7.03 -10.61
C LYS A 397 27.46 6.84 -9.13
N LYS A 398 28.36 7.64 -8.51
CA LYS A 398 28.58 7.60 -7.06
C LYS A 398 27.17 7.63 -6.48
N PRO A 399 26.75 6.57 -5.75
CA PRO A 399 25.32 6.43 -5.57
C PRO A 399 24.84 7.65 -4.78
N GLU A 400 23.68 8.17 -5.15
CA GLU A 400 23.12 9.29 -4.40
C GLU A 400 22.90 8.82 -2.96
N ASN A 401 23.11 9.73 -2.01
CA ASN A 401 22.75 9.44 -0.63
C ASN A 401 21.27 9.04 -0.57
N VAL A 402 20.98 7.93 0.09
CA VAL A 402 19.64 7.39 0.19
C VAL A 402 18.89 8.13 1.29
N ILE A 403 17.74 8.71 0.95
CA ILE A 403 16.83 9.30 1.93
C ILE A 403 15.95 8.17 2.50
N LEU A 404 16.14 7.86 3.78
CA LEU A 404 15.31 6.91 4.51
C LEU A 404 14.19 7.66 5.21
N LYS A 405 12.93 7.26 4.96
CA LYS A 405 11.80 7.66 5.80
C LYS A 405 11.87 6.90 7.13
N VAL A 406 11.64 7.61 8.22
CA VAL A 406 11.76 7.09 9.58
C VAL A 406 10.40 7.17 10.27
N ASP A 407 10.11 6.20 11.13
CA ASP A 407 8.92 6.20 11.99
C ASP A 407 8.97 7.39 12.95
N GLU A 408 7.84 8.08 13.14
CA GLU A 408 7.75 9.30 13.96
C GLU A 408 8.10 9.09 15.44
N ARG A 409 8.09 7.84 15.91
CA ARG A 409 8.46 7.46 17.29
C ARG A 409 9.97 7.31 17.49
N ILE A 410 10.77 7.42 16.43
CA ILE A 410 12.22 7.29 16.49
C ILE A 410 12.85 8.65 16.80
N ASP A 411 13.71 8.67 17.80
CA ASP A 411 14.51 9.84 18.16
C ASP A 411 15.72 9.95 17.23
N ILE A 412 15.56 10.72 16.15
CA ILE A 412 16.60 10.92 15.13
C ILE A 412 17.90 11.47 15.73
N GLN A 413 17.80 12.39 16.70
CA GLN A 413 19.00 12.99 17.28
C GLN A 413 19.83 11.93 18.01
N LYS A 414 19.17 11.06 18.77
CA LYS A 414 19.82 9.92 19.43
C LYS A 414 20.44 8.91 18.45
N ILE A 415 19.84 8.74 17.27
CA ILE A 415 20.42 7.89 16.21
C ILE A 415 21.70 8.51 15.66
N LEU A 416 21.68 9.80 15.34
CA LEU A 416 22.85 10.52 14.80
C LEU A 416 24.03 10.54 15.78
N GLU A 417 23.75 10.62 17.08
CA GLU A 417 24.76 10.57 18.15
C GLU A 417 25.33 9.15 18.38
N SER A 418 24.75 8.12 17.77
CA SER A 418 25.09 6.72 18.06
C SER A 418 26.20 6.11 17.22
N GLY A 419 26.93 6.93 16.45
CA GLY A 419 28.08 6.50 15.65
C GLY A 419 27.73 5.83 14.32
N THR A 420 26.45 5.79 13.95
CA THR A 420 26.00 5.48 12.58
C THR A 420 26.40 6.65 11.69
N GLY A 421 27.04 6.44 10.54
CA GLY A 421 27.51 7.52 9.65
C GLY A 421 26.40 8.32 8.94
N LEU A 422 25.20 8.34 9.53
CA LEU A 422 23.97 8.95 9.04
C LEU A 422 23.96 10.45 9.29
N LYS A 423 23.22 11.17 8.44
CA LYS A 423 22.97 12.60 8.59
C LYS A 423 21.47 12.87 8.66
N ALA A 424 21.07 14.02 9.19
CA ALA A 424 19.68 14.46 9.12
C ALA A 424 19.24 14.62 7.64
N GLY A 425 18.06 14.11 7.31
CA GLY A 425 17.47 14.25 5.98
C GLY A 425 16.74 15.59 5.80
N PRO A 426 16.19 15.85 4.61
CA PRO A 426 15.54 17.13 4.28
C PRO A 426 14.18 17.35 4.97
N SER A 427 13.61 16.32 5.60
CA SER A 427 12.36 16.40 6.36
C SER A 427 12.52 15.90 7.79
N ILE A 428 11.61 16.31 8.68
CA ILE A 428 11.67 16.05 10.14
C ILE A 428 11.79 14.55 10.45
N ASN A 429 11.20 13.67 9.65
CA ASN A 429 11.24 12.21 9.84
C ASN A 429 12.03 11.51 8.73
N SER A 430 13.19 12.06 8.38
CA SER A 430 14.06 11.47 7.37
C SER A 430 15.52 11.49 7.76
N LEU A 431 16.24 10.43 7.37
CA LEU A 431 17.68 10.29 7.51
C LEU A 431 18.32 10.21 6.14
N LEU A 432 19.52 10.77 6.03
CA LEU A 432 20.36 10.69 4.85
C LEU A 432 21.46 9.66 5.10
N MET A 433 21.47 8.59 4.31
CA MET A 433 22.41 7.48 4.41
C MET A 433 23.35 7.49 3.21
N ASN A 434 24.66 7.35 3.45
CA ASN A 434 25.60 7.20 2.35
C ASN A 434 25.41 5.82 1.66
N PRO A 435 25.80 5.68 0.39
CA PRO A 435 25.57 4.43 -0.33
C PRO A 435 26.27 3.20 0.22
N GLU A 436 27.46 3.36 0.76
CA GLU A 436 28.27 2.25 1.30
C GLU A 436 27.58 1.64 2.53
N SER A 437 27.11 2.49 3.45
CA SER A 437 26.28 2.11 4.59
C SER A 437 24.96 1.47 4.13
N TYR A 438 24.30 2.03 3.10
CA TYR A 438 23.04 1.48 2.59
C TYR A 438 23.23 0.07 2.00
N MET A 439 24.28 -0.12 1.21
CA MET A 439 24.63 -1.43 0.64
C MET A 439 25.02 -2.41 1.75
N GLY A 440 25.84 -1.98 2.71
CA GLY A 440 26.21 -2.81 3.87
C GLY A 440 24.99 -3.27 4.67
N ALA A 441 24.03 -2.37 4.93
CA ALA A 441 22.78 -2.69 5.61
C ALA A 441 21.90 -3.67 4.79
N MET A 442 21.80 -3.48 3.48
CA MET A 442 21.07 -4.40 2.58
C MET A 442 21.71 -5.78 2.50
N ASP A 443 23.04 -5.85 2.46
CA ASP A 443 23.77 -7.11 2.43
C ASP A 443 23.68 -7.83 3.77
N ALA A 444 23.75 -7.10 4.89
CA ALA A 444 23.48 -7.67 6.20
C ALA A 444 22.05 -8.22 6.26
N TRP A 445 21.04 -7.46 5.83
CA TRP A 445 19.65 -7.92 5.78
C TRP A 445 19.48 -9.21 4.94
N ARG A 446 20.15 -9.32 3.79
CA ARG A 446 20.06 -10.53 2.94
C ARG A 446 20.76 -11.75 3.52
N ASN A 447 21.84 -11.54 4.27
CA ASN A 447 22.73 -12.62 4.72
C ASN A 447 22.48 -13.04 6.18
N THR A 448 21.79 -12.23 6.99
CA THR A 448 21.35 -12.60 8.33
C THR A 448 20.28 -13.69 8.27
N ASP A 449 20.34 -14.65 9.19
CA ASP A 449 19.38 -15.75 9.24
C ASP A 449 17.97 -15.28 9.62
N SER A 450 16.97 -16.08 9.24
CA SER A 450 15.56 -15.72 9.43
C SER A 450 15.16 -15.52 10.90
N LYS A 451 15.78 -16.24 11.84
CA LYS A 451 15.41 -16.15 13.26
C LYS A 451 15.93 -14.83 13.85
N THR A 452 17.16 -14.45 13.52
CA THR A 452 17.73 -13.16 13.91
C THR A 452 16.97 -11.99 13.27
N LEU A 453 16.61 -12.10 11.98
CA LEU A 453 15.79 -11.08 11.32
C LEU A 453 14.41 -10.93 11.97
N GLU A 454 13.78 -12.03 12.37
CA GLU A 454 12.51 -12.01 13.10
C GLU A 454 12.66 -11.28 14.43
N ALA A 455 13.72 -11.57 15.20
CA ALA A 455 14.01 -10.86 16.45
C ALA A 455 14.22 -9.35 16.23
N LEU A 456 14.99 -8.97 15.20
CA LEU A 456 15.22 -7.56 14.85
C LEU A 456 13.93 -6.81 14.45
N THR A 457 12.87 -7.52 14.03
CA THR A 457 11.57 -6.87 13.79
C THR A 457 10.91 -6.34 15.06
N HIS A 458 11.39 -6.74 16.24
CA HIS A 458 10.93 -6.26 17.55
C HIS A 458 11.94 -5.30 18.21
N ALA A 459 12.97 -4.85 17.48
CA ALA A 459 14.00 -3.96 18.02
C ALA A 459 13.47 -2.54 18.28
N ASP A 460 13.61 -2.07 19.52
CA ASP A 460 13.43 -0.67 19.89
C ASP A 460 14.71 0.13 19.60
N ILE A 461 14.79 0.70 18.40
CA ILE A 461 15.98 1.42 17.90
C ILE A 461 16.41 2.60 18.79
N ASN A 462 15.51 3.10 19.65
CA ASN A 462 15.84 4.15 20.62
C ASN A 462 16.69 3.62 21.79
N LYS A 463 16.84 2.30 21.93
CA LYS A 463 17.69 1.67 22.94
C LYS A 463 19.04 1.24 22.33
N PRO A 464 20.13 1.28 23.10
CA PRO A 464 21.45 0.93 22.59
C PRO A 464 21.56 -0.53 22.12
N ASP A 465 20.81 -1.44 22.74
CA ASP A 465 20.74 -2.89 22.48
C ASP A 465 19.49 -3.29 21.68
N GLY A 466 18.72 -2.33 21.19
CA GLY A 466 17.41 -2.58 20.60
C GLY A 466 16.36 -3.13 21.58
N GLY A 467 16.66 -3.21 22.88
CA GLY A 467 15.84 -3.93 23.85
C GLY A 467 15.77 -5.44 23.63
N LEU A 468 16.74 -6.02 22.92
CA LEU A 468 16.85 -7.45 22.62
C LEU A 468 18.05 -8.08 23.34
N ASP A 469 18.06 -9.42 23.45
CA ASP A 469 19.24 -10.14 23.95
C ASP A 469 20.34 -10.18 22.88
N VAL A 470 21.29 -9.26 22.99
CA VAL A 470 22.42 -9.14 22.07
C VAL A 470 23.32 -10.38 22.04
N ARG A 471 23.31 -11.23 23.09
CA ARG A 471 24.09 -12.48 23.08
C ARG A 471 23.50 -13.52 22.14
N GLU A 472 22.17 -13.55 22.05
CA GLU A 472 21.48 -14.41 21.09
C GLU A 472 21.75 -13.94 19.66
N ILE A 473 21.73 -12.63 19.41
CA ILE A 473 22.06 -12.05 18.10
C ILE A 473 23.53 -12.33 17.74
N ALA A 474 24.46 -12.11 18.67
CA ALA A 474 25.89 -12.31 18.44
C ALA A 474 26.26 -13.77 18.10
N SER A 475 25.43 -14.75 18.52
CA SER A 475 25.64 -16.16 18.20
C SER A 475 25.52 -16.47 16.70
N SER A 476 24.72 -15.69 15.98
CA SER A 476 24.39 -15.93 14.56
C SER A 476 24.85 -14.78 13.65
N ALA A 477 24.90 -13.55 14.15
CA ALA A 477 25.32 -12.35 13.43
C ALA A 477 26.19 -11.43 14.32
N PRO A 478 27.44 -11.84 14.63
CA PRO A 478 28.33 -11.10 15.53
C PRO A 478 28.64 -9.67 15.05
N GLU A 479 28.61 -9.41 13.74
CA GLU A 479 28.80 -8.08 13.13
C GLU A 479 27.70 -7.08 13.48
N LEU A 480 26.54 -7.56 13.94
CA LEU A 480 25.42 -6.72 14.38
C LEU A 480 25.55 -6.29 15.84
N VAL A 481 26.58 -6.75 16.55
CA VAL A 481 26.77 -6.51 17.98
C VAL A 481 28.12 -5.85 18.23
N SER A 482 28.12 -4.83 19.09
CA SER A 482 29.31 -4.14 19.56
C SER A 482 29.28 -4.11 21.09
N GLY A 483 30.01 -5.05 21.71
CA GLY A 483 29.97 -5.25 23.17
C GLY A 483 28.58 -5.70 23.64
N ASP A 484 27.99 -4.94 24.56
CA ASP A 484 26.63 -5.18 25.08
C ASP A 484 25.55 -4.33 24.35
N SER A 485 25.82 -3.90 23.11
CA SER A 485 24.94 -3.01 22.35
C SER A 485 24.89 -3.37 20.86
N PHE A 486 23.94 -2.81 20.12
CA PHE A 486 23.92 -2.89 18.66
C PHE A 486 25.12 -2.18 18.05
N SER A 487 25.72 -2.81 17.04
CA SER A 487 26.68 -2.12 16.18
C SER A 487 25.97 -1.05 15.33
N PRO A 488 26.71 -0.08 14.75
CA PRO A 488 26.14 0.86 13.80
C PRO A 488 25.40 0.16 12.66
N LEU A 489 25.97 -0.95 12.15
CA LEU A 489 25.38 -1.74 11.07
C LEU A 489 24.02 -2.33 11.44
N ALA A 490 23.83 -2.80 12.68
CA ALA A 490 22.53 -3.32 13.12
C ALA A 490 21.44 -2.25 13.13
N LYS A 491 21.79 -1.03 13.52
CA LYS A 491 20.85 0.09 13.47
C LYS A 491 20.51 0.48 12.03
N GLU A 492 21.51 0.56 11.17
CA GLU A 492 21.34 0.86 9.75
C GLU A 492 20.46 -0.20 9.06
N LEU A 493 20.66 -1.49 9.37
CA LEU A 493 19.82 -2.60 8.89
C LEU A 493 18.35 -2.42 9.26
N VAL A 494 18.06 -2.21 10.55
CA VAL A 494 16.68 -2.03 11.05
C VAL A 494 16.03 -0.82 10.38
N LEU A 495 16.76 0.30 10.26
CA LEU A 495 16.27 1.53 9.61
C LEU A 495 15.97 1.33 8.12
N VAL A 496 16.83 0.63 7.37
CA VAL A 496 16.61 0.34 5.94
C VAL A 496 15.39 -0.56 5.74
N ARG A 497 15.23 -1.60 6.58
CA ARG A 497 14.10 -2.51 6.54
C ARG A 497 12.78 -1.80 6.87
N ASP A 498 12.78 -0.94 7.89
CA ASP A 498 11.60 -0.18 8.28
C ASP A 498 11.23 0.90 7.25
N ALA A 499 12.21 1.56 6.63
CA ALA A 499 11.95 2.51 5.55
C ALA A 499 11.25 1.83 4.36
N LYS A 500 11.67 0.62 3.98
CA LYS A 500 10.99 -0.19 2.95
C LYS A 500 9.59 -0.62 3.36
N THR A 501 9.38 -0.88 4.65
CA THR A 501 8.07 -1.21 5.21
C THR A 501 7.12 -0.01 5.14
N LEU A 502 7.60 1.20 5.44
CA LEU A 502 6.84 2.44 5.31
C LEU A 502 6.47 2.73 3.85
N GLU A 503 7.40 2.55 2.92
CA GLU A 503 7.16 2.68 1.48
C GLU A 503 6.07 1.69 1.01
N ALA A 504 6.14 0.43 1.45
CA ALA A 504 5.13 -0.59 1.13
C ALA A 504 3.74 -0.24 1.71
N LYS A 505 3.66 0.35 2.91
CA LYS A 505 2.40 0.85 3.49
C LYS A 505 1.77 1.93 2.63
N GLU A 506 2.57 2.88 2.15
CA GLU A 506 2.12 3.97 1.29
C GLU A 506 1.58 3.45 -0.04
N ILE A 507 2.32 2.53 -0.68
CA ILE A 507 1.91 1.92 -1.96
C ILE A 507 0.64 1.08 -1.80
N ALA A 508 0.56 0.25 -0.74
CA ALA A 508 -0.59 -0.60 -0.50
C ALA A 508 -1.83 0.17 -0.04
N ASN A 509 -1.67 1.44 0.36
CA ASN A 509 -2.70 2.27 0.97
C ASN A 509 -3.47 1.53 2.10
N ASN A 510 -2.76 0.65 2.81
CA ASN A 510 -3.29 -0.19 3.88
C ASN A 510 -2.33 -0.12 5.09
N PRO A 511 -2.70 0.63 6.15
CA PRO A 511 -1.83 0.86 7.30
C PRO A 511 -1.47 -0.41 8.09
N GLU A 512 -2.30 -1.46 8.02
CA GLU A 512 -2.17 -2.67 8.85
C GLU A 512 -1.45 -3.83 8.14
N ALA A 513 -1.24 -3.76 6.82
CA ALA A 513 -0.68 -4.87 6.04
C ALA A 513 0.80 -5.15 6.35
N TYR A 514 1.54 -4.12 6.73
CA TYR A 514 2.98 -4.19 7.01
C TYR A 514 3.24 -3.52 8.37
N LYS A 515 4.26 -3.95 9.13
CA LYS A 515 4.55 -3.40 10.48
C LYS A 515 6.03 -3.09 10.62
N THR A 516 6.36 -1.86 11.02
CA THR A 516 7.72 -1.43 11.34
C THR A 516 8.18 -2.04 12.66
N SER A 517 9.45 -1.91 13.02
CA SER A 517 9.94 -2.32 14.33
C SER A 517 9.23 -1.59 15.47
N GLN A 518 8.97 -0.30 15.31
CA GLN A 518 8.26 0.51 16.31
C GLN A 518 6.77 0.13 16.45
N ASP A 519 6.13 -0.34 15.39
CA ASP A 519 4.78 -0.93 15.49
C ASP A 519 4.80 -2.17 16.38
N ARG A 520 5.76 -3.08 16.17
CA ARG A 520 5.91 -4.30 16.96
C ARG A 520 6.23 -4.00 18.42
N VAL A 521 7.15 -3.07 18.67
CA VAL A 521 7.48 -2.61 20.03
C VAL A 521 6.25 -2.05 20.75
N ALA A 522 5.39 -1.31 20.05
CA ALA A 522 4.14 -0.80 20.63
C ALA A 522 3.14 -1.92 20.95
N GLU A 523 3.04 -2.92 20.07
CA GLU A 523 2.20 -4.10 20.29
C GLU A 523 2.66 -4.95 21.46
N ASP A 524 3.97 -5.22 21.57
CA ASP A 524 4.54 -6.00 22.67
C ASP A 524 4.31 -5.30 24.01
N LYS A 525 4.52 -3.98 24.07
CA LYS A 525 4.22 -3.17 25.27
C LYS A 525 2.75 -3.25 25.64
N ALA A 526 1.84 -3.22 24.66
CA ALA A 526 0.40 -3.33 24.90
C ALA A 526 0.01 -4.73 25.40
N GLN A 527 0.60 -5.79 24.83
CA GLN A 527 0.38 -7.17 25.26
C GLN A 527 0.91 -7.42 26.67
N GLN A 528 2.10 -6.92 27.00
CA GLN A 528 2.67 -7.03 28.32
C GLN A 528 1.77 -6.35 29.36
N LEU A 529 1.29 -5.13 29.07
CA LEU A 529 0.38 -4.42 29.97
C LEU A 529 -0.95 -5.17 30.17
N GLN A 530 -1.45 -5.86 29.15
CA GLN A 530 -2.64 -6.71 29.27
C GLN A 530 -2.37 -7.95 30.12
N ALA A 531 -1.22 -8.61 29.94
CA ALA A 531 -0.81 -9.76 30.72
C ALA A 531 -0.63 -9.39 32.21
N ASP A 532 0.00 -8.25 32.49
CA ASP A 532 0.18 -7.74 33.86
C ASP A 532 -1.16 -7.47 34.53
N LYS A 533 -2.11 -6.84 33.82
CA LYS A 533 -3.49 -6.64 34.33
C LYS A 533 -4.22 -7.96 34.57
N GLN A 534 -4.00 -8.96 33.72
CA GLN A 534 -4.59 -10.29 33.91
C GLN A 534 -3.98 -11.01 35.12
N LEU A 535 -2.67 -10.92 35.31
CA LEU A 535 -1.97 -11.48 36.46
C LEU A 535 -2.42 -10.79 37.76
N GLU A 536 -2.53 -9.46 37.77
CA GLU A 536 -3.06 -8.70 38.91
C GLU A 536 -4.48 -9.14 39.26
N LYS A 537 -5.35 -9.31 38.24
CA LYS A 537 -6.70 -9.84 38.45
C LYS A 537 -6.69 -11.27 39.00
N GLN A 538 -5.80 -12.15 38.53
CA GLN A 538 -5.68 -13.52 39.03
C GLN A 538 -5.17 -13.55 40.47
N LEU A 539 -4.19 -12.72 40.82
CA LEU A 539 -3.69 -12.56 42.18
C LEU A 539 -4.79 -12.03 43.11
N LEU A 540 -5.62 -11.09 42.64
CA LEU A 540 -6.75 -10.58 43.41
C LEU A 540 -7.79 -11.67 43.68
N VAL A 541 -8.15 -12.47 42.67
CA VAL A 541 -9.07 -13.61 42.83
C VAL A 541 -8.51 -14.63 43.81
N ARG A 542 -7.22 -15.00 43.67
CA ARG A 542 -6.56 -15.93 44.59
C ARG A 542 -6.56 -15.42 46.03
N ASN A 543 -6.29 -14.12 46.24
CA ASN A 543 -6.32 -13.53 47.58
C ASN A 543 -7.74 -13.53 48.16
N ILE A 544 -8.78 -13.35 47.35
CA ILE A 544 -10.18 -13.46 47.79
C ILE A 544 -10.50 -14.92 48.17
N ASP A 545 -10.10 -15.90 47.35
CA ASP A 545 -10.31 -17.32 47.63
C ASP A 545 -9.57 -17.76 48.91
N GLU A 546 -8.34 -17.29 49.12
CA GLU A 546 -7.57 -17.55 50.35
C GLU A 546 -8.23 -16.88 51.57
N GLN A 547 -8.78 -15.67 51.42
CA GLN A 547 -9.55 -15.01 52.48
C GLN A 547 -10.85 -15.77 52.79
N ASP A 548 -11.57 -16.26 51.78
CA ASP A 548 -12.81 -16.99 52.00
C ASP A 548 -12.55 -18.39 52.58
N GLN A 549 -11.49 -19.09 52.15
CA GLN A 549 -11.04 -20.32 52.81
C GLN A 549 -10.61 -20.10 54.26
N SER A 550 -9.95 -18.97 54.57
CA SER A 550 -9.59 -18.64 55.95
C SER A 550 -10.82 -18.33 56.81
N LYS A 551 -11.83 -17.66 56.25
CA LYS A 551 -13.12 -17.42 56.92
C LYS A 551 -13.91 -18.71 57.12
N ASP A 552 -13.88 -19.63 56.16
CA ASP A 552 -14.57 -20.92 56.27
C ASP A 552 -13.88 -21.83 57.30
N LYS A 553 -12.54 -21.86 57.34
CA LYS A 553 -11.78 -22.51 58.44
C LYS A 553 -12.07 -21.88 59.80
N ALA A 554 -12.20 -20.55 59.87
CA ALA A 554 -12.57 -19.84 61.10
C ALA A 554 -14.02 -20.14 61.52
N LYS A 555 -14.95 -20.31 60.58
CA LYS A 555 -16.34 -20.75 60.85
C LYS A 555 -16.41 -22.21 61.28
N GLU A 556 -15.57 -23.10 60.75
CA GLU A 556 -15.45 -24.47 61.24
C GLU A 556 -14.87 -24.49 62.67
N HIS A 557 -13.85 -23.69 62.96
CA HIS A 557 -13.32 -23.55 64.33
C HIS A 557 -14.33 -22.91 65.30
N SER A 558 -15.20 -22.00 64.83
CA SER A 558 -16.29 -21.42 65.61
C SER A 558 -17.49 -22.35 65.80
N LYS A 559 -17.62 -23.42 65.01
CA LYS A 559 -18.63 -24.48 65.17
C LYS A 559 -18.13 -25.65 66.01
N ALA A 560 -16.86 -25.67 66.38
CA ALA A 560 -16.36 -26.56 67.42
C ALA A 560 -16.96 -26.09 68.76
N ASP A 561 -17.66 -27.01 69.43
CA ASP A 561 -18.44 -26.78 70.64
C ASP A 561 -17.60 -26.08 71.74
N PRO A 562 -17.97 -24.86 72.20
CA PRO A 562 -17.26 -24.15 73.26
C PRO A 562 -17.29 -24.90 74.61
N TYR A 563 -18.09 -25.97 74.72
CA TYR A 563 -18.30 -26.77 75.91
C TYR A 563 -17.74 -28.20 75.81
N ALA A 564 -16.99 -28.55 74.76
CA ALA A 564 -16.33 -29.86 74.66
C ALA A 564 -15.39 -30.15 75.86
N PHE A 565 -14.82 -29.10 76.47
CA PHE A 565 -13.97 -29.22 77.67
C PHE A 565 -14.73 -29.50 78.99
N LEU A 566 -16.06 -29.37 79.01
CA LEU A 566 -16.88 -29.68 80.19
C LEU A 566 -17.44 -31.12 80.19
N HIS A 567 -17.20 -31.90 79.13
CA HIS A 567 -17.49 -33.34 79.11
C HIS A 567 -16.26 -34.24 79.20
N GLU A 568 -15.05 -33.67 79.24
CA GLU A 568 -13.80 -34.42 79.38
C GLU A 568 -13.28 -34.45 80.84
N LYS A 569 -13.60 -33.43 81.65
CA LYS A 569 -13.32 -33.43 83.10
C LYS A 569 -14.14 -34.44 83.91
N ASP A 570 -15.28 -34.88 83.40
CA ASP A 570 -16.07 -35.96 84.02
C ASP A 570 -15.61 -37.36 83.60
N LYS A 571 -14.72 -37.47 82.60
CA LYS A 571 -14.09 -38.73 82.20
C LYS A 571 -12.68 -38.92 82.78
N GLU A 572 -11.93 -37.85 83.02
CA GLU A 572 -10.61 -37.96 83.67
C GLU A 572 -10.68 -38.22 85.19
N LYS A 573 -11.78 -37.86 85.87
CA LYS A 573 -12.02 -38.29 87.27
C LYS A 573 -12.30 -39.79 87.44
N GLN A 574 -12.41 -40.55 86.35
CA GLN A 574 -12.46 -42.02 86.38
C GLN A 574 -11.15 -42.69 85.92
N ALA A 575 -10.14 -41.93 85.49
CA ALA A 575 -8.84 -42.46 85.04
C ALA A 575 -7.66 -42.13 85.99
N GLU A 576 -7.80 -41.16 86.90
CA GLU A 576 -6.85 -40.85 87.99
C GLU A 576 -6.88 -41.84 89.18
N ALA A 577 -7.36 -43.06 88.96
CA ALA A 577 -7.15 -44.17 89.89
C ALA A 577 -5.97 -45.08 89.51
N THR A 578 -5.27 -44.80 88.41
CA THR A 578 -4.14 -45.64 87.98
C THR A 578 -3.06 -44.83 87.27
N HIS A 579 -1.87 -44.80 87.88
CA HIS A 579 -0.57 -44.48 87.29
C HIS A 579 -0.13 -43.00 87.13
N ALA A 580 0.38 -42.45 88.24
CA ALA A 580 1.50 -41.52 88.22
C ALA A 580 2.82 -42.29 87.98
N LEU A 581 3.67 -41.80 87.07
CA LEU A 581 5.13 -41.59 87.25
C LEU A 581 5.87 -41.36 85.90
N SER A 582 6.82 -40.41 85.99
CA SER A 582 8.07 -40.23 85.21
C SER A 582 8.07 -39.58 83.81
N GLU A 583 8.36 -38.26 83.82
CA GLU A 583 9.40 -37.48 83.10
C GLU A 583 10.72 -38.23 82.70
N PRO A 584 11.74 -37.64 81.98
CA PRO A 584 11.99 -36.22 81.61
C PRO A 584 12.67 -35.90 80.22
N GLU A 585 12.79 -34.58 79.94
CA GLU A 585 13.93 -33.75 79.44
C GLU A 585 14.68 -33.84 78.07
N HIS A 586 14.92 -32.62 77.53
CA HIS A 586 16.12 -31.99 76.88
C HIS A 586 16.76 -32.62 75.61
N GLU A 587 17.45 -31.94 74.68
CA GLU A 587 18.46 -30.84 74.68
C GLU A 587 18.69 -30.38 73.20
N GLN A 588 18.98 -29.09 72.88
CA GLN A 588 20.25 -28.49 72.38
C GLN A 588 21.04 -29.30 71.30
N ASP A 589 21.75 -28.77 70.31
CA ASP A 589 22.61 -27.58 70.24
C ASP A 589 23.02 -27.28 68.76
N GLN A 590 23.62 -26.10 68.54
CA GLN A 590 24.16 -25.53 67.29
C GLN A 590 25.56 -26.07 66.92
N GLY A 591 26.01 -25.79 65.69
CA GLY A 591 27.42 -25.88 65.31
C GLY A 591 27.75 -25.23 63.97
N MET A 592 28.45 -24.09 64.01
CA MET A 592 29.18 -23.46 62.89
C MET A 592 30.64 -23.97 62.83
N GLY A 593 31.25 -23.93 61.64
CA GLY A 593 32.72 -23.98 61.55
C GLY A 593 33.28 -24.07 60.12
N PHE A 594 33.68 -22.89 59.61
CA PHE A 594 34.70 -22.55 58.59
C PHE A 594 34.67 -23.13 57.17
#